data_AF-A0A3E1NJ37-F1
#
_entry.id   AF-A0A3E1NJ37-F1
#
_cell.length_a   1.000
_cell.length_b   1.000
_cell.length_c   1.000
_cell.angle_alpha   90.00
_cell.angle_beta   90.00
_cell.angle_gamma   90.00
#
_symmetry.space_group_name_H-M   'P 1'
#
loop_
_entity.id
_entity.type
_entity.pdbx_description
1 polymer ?
#
loop_
_entity_poly.entity_id
_entity_poly.type
_entity_poly.pdbx_seq_one_letter_code
_entity_poly.pdbx_strand_id
1 'polypeptide(L)'
;MKYSFKWTAAIALSAMHLGAAAQFTCKTKADSIKIVNNNHKIALLLNNSTKDVTGYLFNYKNERNGTTIILPYPVYCLSDIRLKENVTPEQPALDKLLRLSVIDFSYKYTQESKATRTGLIAQEVEQQFPLLVTEQKNYINNDSTAYKAVNYLDMVAVLVKALQEEDQKVATLQQEVADLKKKMP
;
A
#
# COMPACT_ATOMS: atom_id res chain seq x y z
N MET A 1 20.17 -14.95 -25.58
CA MET A 1 20.19 -14.06 -26.78
C MET A 1 19.09 -13.01 -26.62
N LYS A 2 19.45 -11.73 -26.48
CA LYS A 2 18.49 -10.62 -26.49
C LYS A 2 18.31 -10.17 -27.94
N TYR A 3 17.16 -10.45 -28.54
CA TYR A 3 16.83 -9.92 -29.85
C TYR A 3 16.36 -8.47 -29.69
N SER A 4 17.16 -7.51 -30.17
CA SER A 4 16.68 -6.13 -30.38
C SER A 4 16.29 -5.97 -31.85
N PHE A 5 15.00 -6.04 -32.14
CA PHE A 5 14.49 -5.60 -33.44
C PHE A 5 14.23 -4.10 -33.38
N LYS A 6 15.11 -3.31 -34.00
CA LYS A 6 14.83 -1.90 -34.32
C LYS A 6 13.94 -1.87 -35.56
N TRP A 7 12.64 -1.71 -35.39
CA TRP A 7 11.77 -1.25 -36.47
C TRP A 7 11.76 0.28 -36.45
N THR A 8 12.48 0.92 -37.38
CA THR A 8 12.18 2.29 -37.79
C THR A 8 10.96 2.24 -38.69
N ALA A 9 9.77 2.22 -38.10
CA ALA A 9 8.57 2.57 -38.85
C ALA A 9 8.67 4.07 -39.15
N ALA A 10 8.79 4.43 -40.43
CA ALA A 10 8.58 5.80 -40.87
C ALA A 10 7.11 6.16 -40.57
N ILE A 11 6.89 6.82 -39.44
CA ILE A 11 5.59 7.44 -39.13
C ILE A 11 5.49 8.63 -40.07
N ALA A 12 4.51 8.60 -40.98
CA ALA A 12 4.12 9.76 -41.76
C ALA A 12 3.66 10.85 -40.78
N LEU A 13 4.57 11.79 -40.47
CA LEU A 13 4.26 12.98 -39.71
C LEU A 13 3.59 13.96 -40.66
N SER A 14 2.30 13.75 -40.96
CA SER A 14 1.51 14.82 -41.57
C SER A 14 1.31 15.88 -40.49
N ALA A 15 1.93 17.04 -40.69
CA ALA A 15 1.80 18.21 -39.83
C ALA A 15 0.33 18.45 -39.46
N MET A 16 0.00 18.40 -38.17
CA MET A 16 -1.30 18.83 -37.68
C MET A 16 -1.11 19.83 -36.55
N HIS A 17 -1.61 21.02 -36.83
CA HIS A 17 -1.83 22.15 -35.95
C HIS A 17 -2.57 21.72 -34.67
N LEU A 18 -2.35 22.47 -33.58
CA LEU A 18 -3.01 22.42 -32.27
C LEU A 18 -4.03 21.28 -32.04
N GLY A 19 -3.63 20.27 -31.24
CA GLY A 19 -4.57 19.33 -30.62
C GLY A 19 -4.53 17.88 -31.10
N ALA A 20 -3.51 17.44 -31.83
CA ALA A 20 -3.42 16.06 -32.31
C ALA A 20 -3.03 15.07 -31.20
N ALA A 21 -3.94 14.16 -30.85
CA ALA A 21 -3.63 12.99 -30.03
C ALA A 21 -2.95 11.92 -30.91
N ALA A 22 -1.69 11.58 -30.61
CA ALA A 22 -1.02 10.45 -31.25
C ALA A 22 -1.53 9.13 -30.63
N GLN A 23 -2.24 8.31 -31.41
CA GLN A 23 -2.73 7.01 -30.97
C GLN A 23 -1.73 5.91 -31.38
N PHE A 24 -1.24 5.14 -30.42
CA PHE A 24 -0.40 3.97 -30.66
C PHE A 24 -1.21 2.70 -30.34
N THR A 25 -1.30 1.76 -31.28
CA THR A 25 -1.94 0.45 -31.08
C THR A 25 -0.90 -0.65 -31.27
N CYS A 26 -0.75 -1.52 -30.28
CA CYS A 26 0.16 -2.67 -30.33
C CYS A 26 -0.58 -3.93 -29.85
N LYS A 27 -0.47 -5.02 -30.61
CA LYS A 27 -0.84 -6.38 -30.15
C LYS A 27 0.45 -7.16 -29.96
N THR A 28 0.70 -7.67 -28.77
CA THR A 28 1.94 -8.41 -28.45
C THR A 28 1.68 -9.58 -27.52
N LYS A 29 2.51 -10.63 -27.62
CA LYS A 29 2.60 -11.73 -26.66
C LYS A 29 3.75 -11.54 -25.67
N ALA A 30 4.42 -10.39 -25.69
CA ALA A 30 5.54 -10.10 -24.81
C ALA A 30 5.08 -9.98 -23.34
N ASP A 31 5.92 -10.42 -22.41
CA ASP A 31 5.64 -10.36 -20.97
C ASP A 31 5.53 -8.92 -20.43
N SER A 32 5.99 -7.90 -21.19
CA SER A 32 5.86 -6.49 -20.81
C SER A 32 5.84 -5.52 -22.00
N ILE A 33 5.25 -4.34 -21.79
CA ILE A 33 5.24 -3.19 -22.72
C ILE A 33 5.79 -1.97 -21.98
N LYS A 34 6.76 -1.27 -22.58
CA LYS A 34 7.35 -0.05 -22.02
C LYS A 34 7.02 1.15 -22.91
N ILE A 35 6.40 2.18 -22.31
CA ILE A 35 6.09 3.46 -22.96
C ILE A 35 6.94 4.55 -22.28
N VAL A 36 7.66 5.35 -23.06
CA VAL A 36 8.51 6.45 -22.57
C VAL A 36 8.09 7.74 -23.25
N ASN A 37 7.72 8.75 -22.46
CA ASN A 37 7.50 10.13 -22.92
C ASN A 37 8.44 11.05 -22.14
N ASN A 38 9.27 11.80 -22.86
CA ASN A 38 10.24 12.70 -22.26
C ASN A 38 9.62 14.02 -21.76
N ASN A 39 8.34 14.29 -22.06
CA ASN A 39 7.64 15.54 -21.70
C ASN A 39 6.71 15.42 -20.47
N HIS A 40 7.13 14.64 -19.46
CA HIS A 40 6.54 14.55 -18.10
C HIS A 40 5.08 14.11 -17.95
N LYS A 41 4.27 13.99 -19.00
CA LYS A 41 2.85 13.55 -18.90
C LYS A 41 2.57 12.35 -19.80
N ILE A 42 2.26 11.21 -19.19
CA ILE A 42 1.74 10.02 -19.87
C ILE A 42 0.39 9.70 -19.25
N ALA A 43 -0.67 9.75 -20.05
CA ALA A 43 -1.97 9.16 -19.69
C ALA A 43 -2.05 7.77 -20.31
N LEU A 44 -2.21 6.72 -19.49
CA LEU A 44 -2.39 5.35 -19.95
C LEU A 44 -3.88 4.97 -19.78
N LEU A 45 -4.58 4.81 -20.90
CA LEU A 45 -5.93 4.24 -20.94
C LEU A 45 -5.81 2.76 -21.31
N LEU A 46 -5.97 1.88 -20.33
CA LEU A 46 -5.90 0.44 -20.51
C LEU A 46 -7.32 -0.12 -20.56
N ASN A 47 -7.79 -0.44 -21.77
CA ASN A 47 -9.10 -1.03 -22.00
C ASN A 47 -8.93 -2.53 -22.27
N ASN A 48 -9.26 -3.38 -21.30
CA ASN A 48 -9.28 -4.82 -21.51
C ASN A 48 -10.73 -5.33 -21.63
N SER A 49 -11.08 -5.84 -22.80
CA SER A 49 -12.39 -6.44 -23.09
C SER A 49 -12.59 -7.83 -22.49
N THR A 50 -11.55 -8.47 -21.93
CA THR A 50 -11.64 -9.88 -21.49
C THR A 50 -11.95 -10.08 -20.01
N LYS A 51 -12.22 -9.03 -19.22
CA LYS A 51 -12.50 -9.07 -17.76
C LYS A 51 -11.38 -9.67 -16.87
N ASP A 52 -10.33 -10.27 -17.44
CA ASP A 52 -9.25 -10.94 -16.71
C ASP A 52 -8.06 -10.03 -16.35
N VAL A 53 -8.28 -8.74 -16.06
CA VAL A 53 -7.20 -7.89 -15.51
C VAL A 53 -7.26 -7.90 -14.00
N THR A 54 -6.24 -8.50 -13.37
CA THR A 54 -6.11 -8.60 -11.91
C THR A 54 -5.52 -7.34 -11.26
N GLY A 55 -5.75 -6.17 -11.85
CA GLY A 55 -5.30 -4.87 -11.33
C GLY A 55 -4.15 -4.24 -12.13
N TYR A 56 -4.10 -2.90 -12.10
CA TYR A 56 -3.03 -2.11 -12.71
C TYR A 56 -2.11 -1.58 -11.61
N LEU A 57 -0.83 -1.97 -11.63
CA LEU A 57 0.20 -1.38 -10.78
C LEU A 57 0.82 -0.18 -11.51
N PHE A 58 0.43 1.02 -11.10
CA PHE A 58 1.10 2.24 -11.55
C PHE A 58 2.26 2.55 -10.61
N ASN A 59 3.50 2.29 -11.07
CA ASN A 59 4.66 2.90 -10.43
C ASN A 59 4.86 4.30 -11.04
N TYR A 60 4.24 5.30 -10.43
CA TYR A 60 4.47 6.68 -10.80
C TYR A 60 5.70 7.19 -10.05
N LYS A 61 6.81 7.39 -10.77
CA LYS A 61 7.95 8.15 -10.24
C LYS A 61 7.56 9.62 -10.16
N ASN A 62 6.90 9.99 -9.08
CA ASN A 62 6.87 11.38 -8.63
C ASN A 62 8.02 11.63 -7.65
N GLU A 63 8.26 12.90 -7.33
CA GLU A 63 9.18 13.33 -6.25
C GLU A 63 8.88 12.67 -4.88
N ARG A 64 7.72 12.01 -4.77
CA ARG A 64 7.40 11.04 -3.74
C ARG A 64 7.48 9.66 -4.38
N ASN A 65 8.51 8.86 -4.09
CA ASN A 65 8.58 7.46 -4.52
C ASN A 65 7.56 6.56 -3.80
N GLY A 66 6.30 6.96 -3.80
CA GLY A 66 5.18 6.12 -3.41
C GLY A 66 4.60 5.45 -4.65
N THR A 67 4.43 4.13 -4.59
CA THR A 67 3.54 3.46 -5.54
C THR A 67 2.12 3.89 -5.20
N THR A 68 1.53 4.79 -5.99
CA THR A 68 0.11 5.13 -5.84
C THR A 68 -0.72 4.06 -6.53
N ILE A 69 -1.33 3.20 -5.73
CA ILE A 69 -2.31 2.23 -6.20
C ILE A 69 -3.65 2.97 -6.37
N ILE A 70 -3.98 3.37 -7.60
CA ILE A 70 -5.31 3.89 -7.94
C ILE A 70 -6.19 2.69 -8.26
N LEU A 71 -7.03 2.28 -7.31
CA LEU A 71 -8.04 1.26 -7.55
C LEU A 71 -9.38 1.97 -7.76
N PRO A 72 -10.05 1.73 -8.91
CA PRO A 72 -11.43 2.18 -9.09
C PRO A 72 -12.43 1.40 -8.20
N TYR A 73 -11.94 0.45 -7.38
CA TYR A 73 -12.72 -0.46 -6.55
C TYR A 73 -12.11 -0.59 -5.15
N PRO A 74 -12.88 -1.06 -4.15
CA PRO A 74 -12.32 -1.44 -2.86
C PRO A 74 -11.15 -2.42 -3.00
N VAL A 75 -10.18 -2.33 -2.10
CA VAL A 75 -9.07 -3.30 -2.02
C VAL A 75 -9.65 -4.62 -1.51
N TYR A 76 -9.82 -5.60 -2.39
CA TYR A 76 -10.17 -6.97 -2.01
C TYR A 76 -8.90 -7.83 -2.04
N CYS A 77 -8.55 -8.42 -0.91
CA CYS A 77 -7.50 -9.43 -0.81
C CYS A 77 -8.15 -10.82 -0.62
N LEU A 78 -7.70 -11.82 -1.38
CA LEU A 78 -8.14 -13.21 -1.18
C LEU A 78 -7.75 -13.66 0.24
N SER A 79 -8.72 -14.14 1.02
CA SER A 79 -8.53 -14.52 2.42
C SER A 79 -9.29 -15.81 2.81
N ASP A 80 -9.70 -16.60 1.81
CA ASP A 80 -10.40 -17.88 2.00
C ASP A 80 -9.52 -18.86 2.78
N ILE A 81 -10.11 -19.59 3.74
CA ILE A 81 -9.39 -20.55 4.58
C ILE A 81 -8.70 -21.65 3.75
N ARG A 82 -9.22 -21.99 2.57
CA ARG A 82 -8.64 -22.98 1.65
C ARG A 82 -7.33 -22.50 1.01
N LEU A 83 -7.05 -21.20 1.07
CA LEU A 83 -5.82 -20.59 0.57
C LEU A 83 -4.77 -20.39 1.68
N LYS A 84 -5.06 -20.82 2.92
CA LYS A 84 -4.20 -20.64 4.09
C LYS A 84 -3.74 -21.99 4.63
N GLU A 85 -2.48 -22.04 5.03
CA GLU A 85 -1.86 -23.17 5.74
C GLU A 85 -1.28 -22.69 7.07
N ASN A 86 -1.02 -23.62 8.00
CA ASN A 86 -0.44 -23.33 9.32
C ASN A 86 -1.22 -22.27 10.12
N VAL A 87 -2.56 -22.35 10.10
CA VAL A 87 -3.44 -21.39 10.79
C VAL A 87 -3.40 -21.62 12.29
N THR A 88 -2.77 -20.69 13.02
CA THR A 88 -2.72 -20.67 14.49
C THR A 88 -3.39 -19.41 15.04
N PRO A 89 -4.00 -19.45 16.24
CA PRO A 89 -4.49 -18.25 16.90
C PRO A 89 -3.37 -17.21 17.10
N GLU A 90 -3.72 -15.95 16.89
CA GLU A 90 -2.79 -14.82 17.10
C GLU A 90 -2.45 -14.67 18.58
N GLN A 91 -1.21 -14.25 18.86
CA GLN A 91 -0.73 -13.99 20.22
C GLN A 91 -1.37 -12.72 20.80
N PRO A 92 -1.36 -12.54 22.14
CA PRO A 92 -1.83 -11.30 22.75
C PRO A 92 -1.17 -10.06 22.13
N ALA A 93 -2.00 -9.13 21.68
CA ALA A 93 -1.59 -7.96 20.89
C ALA A 93 -1.82 -6.63 21.60
N LEU A 94 -2.77 -6.55 22.53
CA LEU A 94 -3.18 -5.29 23.15
C LEU A 94 -2.04 -4.59 23.88
N ASP A 95 -1.35 -5.30 24.76
CA ASP A 95 -0.26 -4.71 25.58
C ASP A 95 0.92 -4.22 24.71
N LYS A 96 1.13 -4.83 23.55
CA LYS A 96 2.14 -4.41 22.57
C LYS A 96 1.69 -3.16 21.81
N LEU A 97 0.43 -3.11 21.39
CA LEU A 97 -0.16 -1.94 20.73
C LEU A 97 -0.17 -0.70 21.62
N LEU A 98 -0.48 -0.87 22.91
CA LEU A 98 -0.49 0.22 23.90
C LEU A 98 0.88 0.87 24.15
N ARG A 99 1.97 0.25 23.69
CA ARG A 99 3.34 0.82 23.77
C ARG A 99 3.70 1.69 22.58
N LEU A 100 2.89 1.69 21.52
CA LEU A 100 3.16 2.47 20.31
C LEU A 100 2.68 3.91 20.47
N SER A 101 3.49 4.85 19.98
CA SER A 101 3.13 6.25 19.93
C SER A 101 2.29 6.54 18.68
N VAL A 102 1.08 7.06 18.89
CA VAL A 102 0.29 7.70 17.81
C VAL A 102 0.77 9.13 17.69
N ILE A 103 1.32 9.50 16.54
CA ILE A 103 1.93 10.81 16.31
C ILE A 103 1.29 11.53 15.14
N ASP A 104 1.24 12.86 15.25
CA ASP A 104 0.99 13.75 14.13
C ASP A 104 2.32 14.18 13.52
N PHE A 105 2.42 14.12 12.19
CA PHE A 105 3.66 14.42 11.48
C PHE A 105 3.40 15.02 10.08
N SER A 106 4.43 15.68 9.57
CA SER A 106 4.51 16.19 8.20
C SER A 106 5.81 15.68 7.57
N TYR A 107 5.80 15.27 6.29
CA TYR A 107 7.04 14.79 5.67
C TYR A 107 7.98 15.96 5.36
N LYS A 108 9.28 15.67 5.41
CA LYS A 108 10.35 16.67 5.23
C LYS A 108 10.58 17.12 3.77
N TYR A 109 10.05 16.42 2.76
CA TYR A 109 10.58 16.49 1.39
C TYR A 109 9.78 17.30 0.35
N THR A 110 8.52 17.69 0.56
CA THR A 110 7.75 18.46 -0.45
C THR A 110 6.88 19.56 0.19
N GLN A 111 6.57 20.65 -0.52
CA GLN A 111 5.63 21.66 0.02
C GLN A 111 4.22 21.09 0.24
N GLU A 112 3.78 20.17 -0.61
CA GLU A 112 2.55 19.37 -0.43
C GLU A 112 2.63 18.41 0.78
N SER A 113 3.80 18.20 1.39
CA SER A 113 3.96 17.33 2.56
C SER A 113 3.93 18.06 3.89
N LYS A 114 3.53 19.33 3.88
CA LYS A 114 3.24 20.08 5.10
C LYS A 114 1.89 19.75 5.72
N ALA A 115 1.00 19.08 4.98
CA ALA A 115 -0.26 18.59 5.53
C ALA A 115 0.03 17.61 6.68
N THR A 116 -0.49 17.95 7.86
CA THR A 116 -0.40 17.10 9.04
C THR A 116 -1.10 15.77 8.76
N ARG A 117 -0.44 14.68 9.13
CA ARG A 117 -0.94 13.32 9.05
C ARG A 117 -0.76 12.65 10.39
N THR A 118 -1.71 11.80 10.76
CA THR A 118 -1.59 10.94 11.94
C THR A 118 -1.07 9.58 11.51
N GLY A 119 -0.16 9.00 12.29
CA GLY A 119 0.37 7.66 12.03
C GLY A 119 1.28 7.16 13.15
N LEU A 120 2.09 6.15 12.80
CA LEU A 120 2.98 5.45 13.73
C LEU A 120 4.44 5.60 13.29
N ILE A 121 5.36 5.43 14.25
CA ILE A 121 6.80 5.38 14.02
C ILE A 121 7.18 3.94 13.66
N ALA A 122 7.69 3.71 12.45
CA ALA A 122 8.02 2.37 11.97
C ALA A 122 9.01 1.62 12.86
N GLN A 123 9.94 2.34 13.51
CA GLN A 123 10.91 1.77 14.44
C GLN A 123 10.26 1.23 15.72
N GLU A 124 9.24 1.90 16.25
CA GLU A 124 8.48 1.42 17.40
C GLU A 124 7.64 0.20 17.01
N VAL A 125 7.00 0.27 15.84
CA VAL A 125 6.23 -0.86 15.29
C VAL A 125 7.12 -2.08 15.11
N GLU A 126 8.34 -1.93 14.59
CA GLU A 126 9.28 -3.04 14.38
C GLU A 126 9.66 -3.74 15.69
N GLN A 127 9.82 -2.98 16.77
CA GLN A 127 10.14 -3.55 18.09
C GLN A 127 9.02 -4.44 18.64
N GLN A 128 7.76 -4.09 18.38
CA GLN A 128 6.60 -4.84 18.90
C GLN A 128 6.07 -5.89 17.90
N PHE A 129 6.12 -5.56 16.61
CA PHE A 129 5.52 -6.28 15.48
C PHE A 129 6.46 -6.25 14.26
N PRO A 130 7.60 -6.98 14.29
CA PRO A 130 8.62 -6.92 13.23
C PRO A 130 8.08 -7.34 11.85
N LEU A 131 7.10 -8.25 11.80
CA LEU A 131 6.48 -8.71 10.54
C LEU A 131 5.63 -7.63 9.84
N LEU A 132 5.25 -6.57 10.56
CA LEU A 132 4.52 -5.45 10.00
C LEU A 132 5.44 -4.37 9.42
N VAL A 133 6.76 -4.55 9.47
CA VAL A 133 7.73 -3.55 8.99
C VAL A 133 8.61 -4.16 7.92
N THR A 134 8.78 -3.42 6.84
CA THR A 134 9.72 -3.76 5.77
C THR A 134 10.60 -2.56 5.46
N GLU A 135 11.78 -2.81 4.90
CA GLU A 135 12.60 -1.76 4.35
C GLU A 135 12.25 -1.53 2.88
N GLN A 136 12.05 -0.28 2.51
CA GLN A 136 11.78 0.14 1.15
C GLN A 136 12.86 1.12 0.71
N LYS A 137 13.46 0.85 -0.45
CA LYS A 137 14.38 1.81 -1.08
C LYS A 137 13.59 3.04 -1.52
N ASN A 138 13.99 4.18 -1.00
CA ASN A 138 13.40 5.44 -1.40
C ASN A 138 14.34 6.14 -2.38
N TYR A 139 13.93 6.27 -3.63
CA TYR A 139 14.74 6.90 -4.67
C TYR A 139 14.66 8.43 -4.67
N ILE A 140 14.36 9.07 -3.52
CA ILE A 140 14.21 10.53 -3.46
C ILE A 140 15.62 11.09 -3.62
N ASN A 141 15.80 12.04 -4.54
CA ASN A 141 17.07 12.70 -4.83
C ASN A 141 18.19 11.77 -5.34
N ASN A 142 17.86 10.69 -6.06
CA ASN A 142 18.85 9.73 -6.58
C ASN A 142 19.65 8.99 -5.49
N ASP A 143 19.22 9.09 -4.24
CA ASP A 143 19.76 8.33 -3.12
C ASP A 143 19.13 6.92 -3.11
N SER A 144 19.89 5.93 -2.69
CA SER A 144 19.44 4.53 -2.52
C SER A 144 19.14 4.17 -1.07
N THR A 145 19.06 5.16 -0.18
CA THR A 145 18.73 4.96 1.22
C THR A 145 17.42 4.17 1.40
N ALA A 146 17.50 3.11 2.19
CA ALA A 146 16.35 2.32 2.60
C ALA A 146 15.69 2.98 3.82
N TYR A 147 14.36 3.06 3.79
CA TYR A 147 13.55 3.56 4.89
C TYR A 147 12.58 2.48 5.34
N LYS A 148 12.27 2.42 6.63
CA LYS A 148 11.28 1.49 7.18
C LYS A 148 9.87 1.95 6.81
N ALA A 149 9.03 1.01 6.41
CA ALA A 149 7.65 1.21 6.03
C ALA A 149 6.76 0.21 6.79
N VAL A 150 5.60 0.69 7.26
CA VAL A 150 4.64 -0.11 8.02
C VAL A 150 3.57 -0.67 7.09
N ASN A 151 3.26 -1.96 7.23
CA ASN A 151 2.12 -2.62 6.59
C ASN A 151 0.84 -2.35 7.39
N TYR A 152 0.22 -1.22 7.11
CA TYR A 152 -1.04 -0.82 7.76
C TYR A 152 -2.23 -1.74 7.42
N LEU A 153 -2.19 -2.50 6.31
CA LEU A 153 -3.26 -3.44 5.96
C LEU A 153 -3.27 -4.64 6.91
N ASP A 154 -2.12 -5.27 7.12
CA ASP A 154 -2.01 -6.42 8.03
C ASP A 154 -2.18 -6.00 9.50
N MET A 155 -1.83 -4.76 9.84
CA MET A 155 -2.07 -4.18 11.16
C MET A 155 -3.55 -4.19 11.57
N VAL A 156 -4.49 -4.18 10.61
CA VAL A 156 -5.93 -4.26 10.90
C VAL A 156 -6.27 -5.56 11.67
N ALA A 157 -5.67 -6.69 11.30
CA ALA A 157 -5.92 -7.96 12.00
C ALA A 157 -5.41 -7.92 13.46
N VAL A 158 -4.26 -7.28 13.68
CA VAL A 158 -3.69 -7.06 15.02
C VAL A 158 -4.60 -6.18 15.88
N LEU A 159 -5.16 -5.11 15.29
CA LEU A 159 -6.13 -4.24 15.97
C LEU A 159 -7.42 -4.98 16.35
N VAL A 160 -7.94 -5.84 15.46
CA VAL A 160 -9.11 -6.69 15.76
C VAL A 160 -8.82 -7.60 16.96
N LYS A 161 -7.65 -8.23 16.99
CA LYS A 161 -7.24 -9.09 18.11
C LYS A 161 -7.16 -8.32 19.43
N ALA A 162 -6.57 -7.13 19.42
CA ALA A 162 -6.50 -6.28 20.62
C ALA A 162 -7.87 -5.79 21.09
N LEU A 163 -8.80 -5.51 20.18
CA LEU A 163 -10.17 -5.14 20.55
C LEU A 163 -10.92 -6.31 21.21
N GLN A 164 -10.72 -7.54 20.73
CA GLN A 164 -11.27 -8.74 21.36
C GLN A 164 -10.70 -8.97 22.77
N GLU A 165 -9.41 -8.72 22.96
CA GLU A 165 -8.77 -8.78 24.28
C GLU A 165 -9.33 -7.72 25.23
N GLU A 166 -9.53 -6.50 24.74
CA GLU A 166 -10.10 -5.41 25.54
C GLU A 166 -11.56 -5.69 25.94
N ASP A 167 -12.38 -6.20 25.01
CA ASP A 167 -13.77 -6.59 25.30
C ASP A 167 -13.84 -7.68 26.38
N GLN A 168 -12.92 -8.66 26.32
CA GLN A 168 -12.82 -9.69 27.35
C GLN A 168 -12.40 -9.13 28.72
N LYS A 169 -11.47 -8.17 28.75
CA LYS A 169 -11.08 -7.45 29.99
C LYS A 169 -12.28 -6.68 30.56
N VAL A 170 -13.02 -5.97 29.73
CA VAL A 170 -14.23 -5.21 30.14
C VAL A 170 -15.29 -6.15 30.73
N ALA A 171 -15.58 -7.27 30.06
CA ALA A 171 -16.55 -8.26 30.56
C ALA A 171 -16.14 -8.82 31.93
N THR A 172 -14.85 -9.10 32.11
CA THR A 172 -14.29 -9.59 33.38
C THR A 172 -14.48 -8.55 34.50
N LEU A 173 -14.11 -7.29 34.24
CA LEU A 173 -14.25 -6.20 35.20
C LEU A 173 -15.72 -5.94 35.57
N GLN A 174 -16.63 -6.00 34.60
CA GLN A 174 -18.07 -5.85 34.86
C GLN A 174 -18.61 -6.95 35.78
N GLN A 175 -18.15 -8.18 35.59
CA GLN A 175 -18.53 -9.31 36.44
C GLN A 175 -18.00 -9.13 37.87
N GLU A 176 -16.72 -8.74 38.01
CA GLU A 176 -16.14 -8.45 39.32
C GLU A 176 -16.89 -7.34 40.06
N VAL A 177 -17.22 -6.25 39.36
CA VAL A 177 -18.02 -5.16 39.93
C VAL A 177 -19.41 -5.65 40.36
N ALA A 178 -20.07 -6.50 39.58
CA ALA A 178 -21.37 -7.06 39.93
C ALA A 178 -21.30 -7.94 41.19
N ASP A 179 -20.25 -8.75 41.31
CA ASP A 179 -20.06 -9.63 42.47
C ASP A 179 -19.65 -8.87 43.72
N LEU A 180 -18.86 -7.79 43.59
CA LEU A 180 -18.55 -6.88 44.69
C LEU A 180 -19.80 -6.15 45.18
N LYS A 181 -20.67 -5.68 44.27
CA LYS A 181 -21.94 -5.03 44.62
C LYS A 181 -22.87 -5.96 45.41
N LYS A 182 -22.88 -7.26 45.11
CA LYS A 182 -23.66 -8.25 45.90
C LYS A 182 -23.12 -8.49 47.30
N LYS A 183 -21.83 -8.21 47.53
CA LYS A 183 -21.14 -8.40 48.81
C LYS A 183 -21.18 -7.16 49.70
N MET A 184 -21.61 -6.00 49.18
CA MET A 184 -21.82 -4.80 49.99
C MET A 184 -23.19 -4.90 50.71
N PRO A 185 -23.22 -4.85 52.05
CA PRO A 185 -24.46 -4.84 52.83
C PRO A 185 -25.26 -3.54 52.68
#